data_AF-A0A0Q4EYF9-F1
#
_entry.id   AF-A0A0Q4EYF9-F1
#
_cell.length_a   1.000
_cell.length_b   1.000
_cell.length_c   1.000
_cell.angle_alpha   90.00
_cell.angle_beta   90.00
_cell.angle_gamma   90.00
#
_symmetry.space_group_name_H-M   'P 1'
#
loop_
_entity.id
_entity.type
_entity.pdbx_description
1 polymer ?
#
loop_
_entity_poly.entity_id
_entity_poly.type
_entity_poly.pdbx_seq_one_letter_code
_entity_poly.pdbx_strand_id
1 'polypeptide(L)' 'MMQPKLLAACKQQMSKMGPPLAAKGRIKTLTFLKADMADGREETYKVTFEKGKPQTWLIGGL' A
#
# COMPACT_ATOMS: atom_id res chain seq x y z
N MET A 1 11.45 0.34 19.09
CA MET A 1 11.57 1.71 18.54
C MET A 1 12.25 1.60 17.19
N MET A 2 11.63 2.05 16.08
CA MET A 2 12.29 2.02 14.76
C MET A 2 13.56 2.88 14.79
N GLN A 3 14.68 2.34 14.30
CA GLN A 3 15.94 3.09 14.23
C GLN A 3 15.78 4.35 13.35
N PRO A 4 16.38 5.50 13.70
CA PRO A 4 16.21 6.77 12.97
C PRO A 4 16.52 6.68 11.47
N LYS A 5 17.50 5.84 11.09
CA LYS A 5 17.86 5.58 9.68
C LYS A 5 16.76 4.85 8.92
N LEU A 6 16.08 3.90 9.56
CA LEU A 6 14.96 3.17 8.97
C LEU A 6 13.78 4.12 8.74
N LEU A 7 13.47 4.99 9.72
CA LEU A 7 12.43 5.99 9.57
C LEU A 7 12.72 6.97 8.42
N ALA A 8 13.98 7.41 8.27
CA ALA A 8 14.39 8.29 7.17
C ALA A 8 14.26 7.60 5.80
N ALA A 9 14.66 6.33 5.71
CA ALA A 9 14.51 5.53 4.50
C ALA A 9 13.03 5.34 4.12
N CYS A 10 12.17 5.00 5.08
CA CYS A 10 10.73 4.88 4.87
C CYS A 10 10.11 6.20 4.37
N LYS A 11 10.48 7.34 4.98
CA LYS A 11 10.03 8.67 4.53
C LYS A 11 10.47 9.00 3.11
N GLN A 12 11.72 8.67 2.74
CA GLN A 12 12.20 8.84 1.37
C GLN A 12 11.45 7.95 0.38
N GLN A 13 11.14 6.69 0.74
CA GLN A 13 10.35 5.80 -0.11
C GLN A 13 8.92 6.32 -0.28
N MET A 14 8.26 6.77 0.79
CA MET A 14 6.93 7.38 0.74
C MET A 14 6.88 8.59 -0.21
N SER A 15 7.86 9.48 -0.13
CA SER A 15 7.93 10.66 -1.02
C SER A 15 8.07 10.27 -2.50
N LYS A 16 8.70 9.14 -2.80
CA LYS A 16 8.84 8.61 -4.16
C LYS A 16 7.60 7.85 -4.64
N MET A 17 6.75 7.38 -3.74
CA MET A 17 5.48 6.73 -4.07
C MET A 17 4.37 7.73 -4.42
N GLY A 18 4.46 8.99 -3.94
CA GLY A 18 3.47 10.03 -4.18
C GLY A 18 3.18 10.31 -5.67
N PRO A 19 4.19 10.67 -6.50
CA PRO A 19 3.96 11.00 -7.91
C PRO A 19 3.36 9.85 -8.75
N PRO A 20 3.83 8.59 -8.62
CA PRO A 20 3.23 7.44 -9.32
C PRO A 20 1.79 7.11 -8.87
N LEU A 21 1.45 7.37 -7.61
CA LEU A 21 0.09 7.16 -7.09
C LEU A 21 -0.85 8.29 -7.52
N ALA A 22 -0.39 9.54 -7.48
CA ALA A 22 -1.16 10.70 -7.95
C ALA A 22 -1.49 10.60 -9.45
N ALA A 23 -0.56 10.08 -10.27
CA ALA A 23 -0.77 9.87 -11.69
C ALA A 23 -1.91 8.88 -12.02
N LYS A 24 -2.24 7.97 -11.10
CA LYS A 24 -3.33 6.99 -11.27
C LYS A 24 -4.71 7.59 -11.01
N GLY A 25 -4.79 8.79 -10.43
CA GLY A 25 -6.05 9.41 -10.02
C GLY A 25 -6.60 8.83 -8.72
N ARG A 26 -7.87 9.13 -8.41
CA ARG A 26 -8.49 8.66 -7.16
C ARG A 26 -8.69 7.15 -7.17
N ILE A 27 -8.78 6.54 -5.99
CA ILE A 27 -9.22 5.15 -5.86
C ILE A 27 -10.71 5.12 -6.20
N LYS A 28 -11.08 4.36 -7.23
CA LYS A 28 -12.47 4.15 -7.65
C LYS A 28 -13.10 2.99 -6.88
N THR A 29 -12.32 1.94 -6.64
CA THR A 29 -12.83 0.73 -5.98
C THR A 29 -11.73 0.07 -5.17
N LEU A 30 -12.10 -0.38 -3.97
CA LEU A 30 -11.28 -1.18 -3.08
C LEU A 30 -12.02 -2.50 -2.82
N THR A 31 -11.46 -3.62 -3.26
CA THR A 31 -12.08 -4.95 -3.12
C THR A 31 -11.25 -5.80 -2.18
N PHE A 32 -11.84 -6.25 -1.08
CA PHE A 32 -11.22 -7.25 -0.20
C PHE A 32 -11.10 -8.59 -0.93
N LEU A 33 -9.92 -9.21 -0.89
CA LEU A 33 -9.67 -10.50 -1.51
C LEU A 33 -9.53 -11.61 -0.47
N LYS A 34 -8.67 -11.43 0.53
CA LYS A 34 -8.43 -12.41 1.59
C LYS A 34 -7.79 -11.76 2.80
N ALA A 35 -7.84 -12.46 3.93
CA ALA A 35 -7.03 -12.16 5.10
C ALA A 35 -6.22 -13.40 5.50
N ASP A 36 -4.97 -13.18 5.87
CA ASP A 36 -4.10 -14.15 6.52
C ASP A 36 -3.93 -13.76 8.00
N MET A 37 -3.70 -14.75 8.85
CA MET A 37 -3.58 -14.60 10.30
C MET A 37 -2.25 -15.17 10.83
N ALA A 38 -1.37 -15.69 9.96
CA ALA A 38 -0.16 -16.40 10.36
C ALA A 38 0.81 -15.52 11.18
N ASP A 39 1.04 -14.27 10.76
CA ASP A 39 1.92 -13.29 11.42
C ASP A 39 1.14 -12.02 11.82
N GLY A 40 -0.07 -12.21 12.35
CA GLY A 40 -1.05 -11.15 12.57
C GLY A 40 -2.00 -10.99 11.38
N ARG A 41 -2.98 -10.08 11.51
CA ARG A 41 -4.00 -9.87 10.46
C ARG A 41 -3.36 -9.14 9.27
N GLU A 42 -3.06 -9.86 8.21
CA GLU A 42 -2.66 -9.32 6.92
C GLU A 42 -3.84 -9.41 5.95
N GLU A 43 -4.24 -8.30 5.35
CA GLU A 43 -5.36 -8.24 4.42
C GLU A 43 -4.87 -7.93 3.01
N THR A 44 -5.35 -8.69 2.04
CA THR A 44 -5.09 -8.45 0.62
C THR A 44 -6.28 -7.74 -0.01
N TYR A 45 -6.02 -6.62 -0.68
CA TYR A 45 -7.00 -5.83 -1.40
C TYR A 45 -6.63 -5.68 -2.88
N LYS A 46 -7.64 -5.69 -3.76
CA LYS A 46 -7.51 -5.19 -5.13
C LYS A 46 -7.95 -3.73 -5.17
N VAL A 47 -7.00 -2.85 -5.47
CA VAL A 47 -7.21 -1.40 -5.61
C VAL A 47 -7.34 -1.06 -7.08
N THR A 48 -8.46 -0.46 -7.45
CA THR A 48 -8.69 0.06 -8.79
C THR A 48 -8.73 1.58 -8.74
N PHE A 49 -7.87 2.21 -9.51
CA PHE A 49 -7.79 3.66 -9.66
C PHE A 49 -8.62 4.13 -10.86
N GLU A 50 -8.84 5.44 -10.96
CA GLU A 50 -9.46 6.07 -12.14
C GLU A 50 -8.66 5.80 -13.43
N LYS A 51 -7.32 5.72 -13.32
CA LYS A 51 -6.41 5.50 -14.45
C LYS A 51 -5.40 4.38 -14.13
N GLY A 52 -5.11 3.59 -15.16
CA GLY A 52 -4.13 2.50 -15.09
C GLY A 52 -4.72 1.14 -14.67
N LYS A 53 -3.83 0.15 -14.52
CA LYS A 53 -4.22 -1.21 -14.16
C LYS A 53 -4.52 -1.32 -12.65
N PRO A 54 -5.48 -2.17 -12.24
CA PRO A 54 -5.69 -2.52 -10.84
C PRO A 54 -4.40 -3.03 -10.20
N GLN A 55 -4.23 -2.74 -8.91
CA GLN A 55 -3.09 -3.18 -8.11
C GLN A 55 -3.55 -4.04 -6.94
N THR A 56 -2.70 -4.96 -6.52
CA THR A 56 -2.91 -5.72 -5.30
C THR A 56 -2.11 -5.09 -4.18
N TRP A 57 -2.79 -4.68 -3.11
CA TRP A 57 -2.18 -4.09 -1.92
C TRP A 57 -2.32 -5.06 -0.76
N LEU A 58 -1.25 -5.19 0.02
CA LEU A 58 -1.22 -5.93 1.27
C LEU A 58 -1.20 -4.89 2.40
N ILE A 59 -2.12 -5.02 3.35
CA ILE A 59 -2.29 -4.09 4.46
C ILE A 59 -2.31 -4.91 5.75
N GLY A 60 -1.39 -4.62 6.67
CA GLY A 60 -1.16 -5.44 7.86
C GLY A 60 0.08 -6.30 7.72
N GLY A 61 0.30 -7.21 8.67
CA GLY A 61 1.57 -7.93 8.85
C GLY A 61 2.65 -6.98 9.38
N LEU A 62 3.02 -7.10 10.65
CA LEU A 62 4.09 -6.33 11.29
C LEU A 62 5.08 -7.27 11.97
#